data_AF-A0A3M1R5T6-F1
#
_entry.id   AF-A0A3M1R5T6-F1
#
_cell.length_a   1.000
_cell.length_b   1.000
_cell.length_c   1.000
_cell.angle_alpha   90.00
_cell.angle_beta   90.00
_cell.angle_gamma   90.00
#
_symmetry.space_group_name_H-M   'P 1'
#
loop_
_entity.id
_entity.type
_entity.pdbx_description
1 polymer ?
#
loop_
_entity_poly.entity_id
_entity_poly.type
_entity_poly.pdbx_seq_one_letter_code
_entity_poly.pdbx_strand_id
1 'polypeptide(L)'
;MFAPWLCHRRLPLLLALLAILLTLPALGVGWQMDDYLQRLMMLKLPQVGAGPEEIFTVLNGDPQVIHRYMDLGLLPWWTVPRYRISFLRVFSIFTLWVDYELWPDSPVLMHLQSLLWFGALIAVATLLYRRIMGPTYVAGFAALLYAV
;
A
#
# COMPACT_ATOMS: atom_id res chain seq x y z
N MET A 1 8.07 29.77 -22.25
CA MET A 1 6.93 29.16 -22.96
C MET A 1 6.51 27.95 -22.13
N PHE A 2 5.45 28.05 -21.34
CA PHE A 2 5.02 26.95 -20.47
C PHE A 2 4.36 25.85 -21.31
N ALA A 3 4.62 24.58 -20.98
CA ALA A 3 4.13 23.45 -21.74
C ALA A 3 2.58 23.36 -21.63
N PRO A 4 1.81 23.60 -22.71
CA PRO A 4 0.35 23.77 -22.63
C PRO A 4 -0.39 22.54 -22.10
N TRP A 5 0.22 21.35 -22.25
CA TRP A 5 -0.35 20.09 -21.81
C TRP A 5 -0.47 19.97 -20.28
N LEU A 6 0.38 20.65 -19.49
CA LEU A 6 0.31 20.69 -18.02
C LEU A 6 -0.97 21.37 -17.51
N CYS A 7 -1.59 22.22 -18.32
CA CYS A 7 -2.83 22.89 -17.99
C CYS A 7 -4.07 22.15 -18.49
N HIS A 8 -3.91 21.03 -19.20
CA HIS A 8 -5.02 20.37 -19.89
C HIS A 8 -6.05 19.76 -18.93
N ARG A 9 -7.35 19.87 -19.22
CA ARG A 9 -8.43 19.38 -18.34
C ARG A 9 -8.32 17.87 -18.06
N ARG A 10 -7.82 17.09 -19.03
CA ARG A 10 -7.63 15.63 -18.89
C ARG A 10 -6.34 15.20 -18.20
N LEU A 11 -5.49 16.14 -17.75
CA LEU A 11 -4.22 15.79 -17.11
C LEU A 11 -4.34 14.79 -15.96
N PRO A 12 -5.32 14.89 -15.02
CA PRO A 12 -5.45 13.91 -13.94
C PRO A 12 -5.60 12.47 -14.46
N LEU A 13 -6.40 12.29 -15.50
CA LEU A 13 -6.61 10.97 -16.13
C LEU A 13 -5.35 10.52 -16.88
N LEU A 14 -4.70 11.42 -17.62
CA LEU A 14 -3.48 11.09 -18.36
C LEU A 14 -2.34 10.65 -17.43
N LEU A 15 -2.16 11.35 -16.29
CA LEU A 15 -1.14 10.99 -15.31
C LEU A 15 -1.49 9.70 -14.58
N ALA A 16 -2.77 9.46 -14.24
CA ALA A 16 -3.20 8.19 -13.67
C ALA A 16 -2.93 7.01 -14.62
N LEU A 17 -3.27 7.15 -15.91
CA LEU A 17 -3.02 6.13 -16.92
C LEU A 17 -1.52 5.91 -17.16
N LEU A 18 -0.74 7.00 -17.21
CA LEU A 18 0.72 6.92 -17.35
C LEU A 18 1.33 6.15 -16.17
N ALA A 19 0.95 6.47 -14.94
CA ALA A 19 1.47 5.80 -13.77
C ALA A 19 1.11 4.31 -13.73
N ILE A 20 -0.15 3.97 -14.01
CA ILE A 20 -0.58 2.56 -14.14
C ILE A 20 0.25 1.84 -15.21
N LEU A 21 0.47 2.48 -16.36
CA LEU A 21 1.25 1.89 -17.46
C LEU A 21 2.71 1.64 -17.06
N LEU A 22 3.33 2.59 -16.35
CA LEU A 22 4.70 2.46 -15.86
C LEU A 22 4.84 1.38 -14.78
N THR A 23 3.81 1.18 -13.97
CA THR A 23 3.80 0.15 -12.90
C THR A 23 3.15 -1.17 -13.34
N LEU A 24 2.72 -1.30 -14.59
CA LEU A 24 2.07 -2.50 -15.12
C LEU A 24 2.87 -3.80 -14.92
N PRO A 25 4.22 -3.80 -14.97
CA PRO A 25 5.01 -5.00 -14.68
C PRO A 25 4.75 -5.61 -13.29
N ALA A 26 4.26 -4.82 -12.31
CA ALA A 26 3.92 -5.31 -10.98
C ALA A 26 2.89 -6.45 -11.00
N LEU A 27 2.02 -6.49 -12.01
CA LEU A 27 1.03 -7.57 -12.17
C LEU A 27 1.69 -8.95 -12.32
N GLY A 28 2.89 -9.02 -12.89
CA GLY A 28 3.59 -10.28 -13.16
C GLY A 28 4.50 -10.76 -12.02
N VAL A 29 4.62 -9.99 -10.93
CA VAL A 29 5.61 -10.27 -9.87
C VAL A 29 5.14 -11.38 -8.91
N GLY A 30 3.83 -11.65 -8.86
CA GLY A 30 3.25 -12.63 -7.92
C GLY A 30 3.29 -12.14 -6.47
N TRP A 31 3.24 -13.07 -5.51
CA TRP A 31 3.38 -12.76 -4.09
C TRP A 31 4.84 -12.45 -3.73
N GLN A 32 5.06 -11.45 -2.88
CA GLN A 32 6.37 -10.99 -2.47
C GLN A 32 6.46 -10.85 -0.95
N MET A 33 7.62 -11.21 -0.40
CA MET A 33 7.99 -10.90 0.99
C MET A 33 6.88 -11.20 2.03
N ASP A 34 6.31 -10.15 2.62
CA ASP A 34 5.29 -10.22 3.65
C ASP A 34 3.92 -10.67 3.14
N ASP A 35 3.67 -10.66 1.82
CA ASP A 35 2.45 -11.20 1.21
C ASP A 35 2.19 -12.64 1.64
N TYR A 36 3.25 -13.45 1.80
CA TYR A 36 3.09 -14.85 2.23
C TYR A 36 2.52 -14.94 3.64
N LEU A 37 3.06 -14.19 4.59
CA LEU A 37 2.56 -14.20 5.96
C LEU A 37 1.14 -13.63 6.01
N GLN A 38 0.93 -12.49 5.34
CA GLN A 38 -0.37 -11.84 5.20
C GLN A 38 -1.42 -12.78 4.60
N ARG A 39 -1.06 -13.55 3.57
CA ARG A 39 -1.92 -14.57 2.96
C ARG A 39 -2.32 -15.64 3.95
N LEU A 40 -1.37 -16.19 4.70
CA LEU A 40 -1.66 -17.23 5.68
C LEU A 40 -2.60 -16.71 6.79
N MET A 41 -2.47 -15.44 7.19
CA MET A 41 -3.40 -14.77 8.12
C MET A 41 -4.79 -14.60 7.52
N MET A 42 -4.89 -14.13 6.28
CA MET A 42 -6.15 -13.91 5.57
C MET A 42 -6.91 -15.22 5.31
N LEU A 43 -6.19 -16.29 5.00
CA LEU A 43 -6.73 -17.64 4.88
C LEU A 43 -6.99 -18.33 6.24
N LYS A 44 -6.73 -17.63 7.36
CA LYS A 44 -6.97 -18.09 8.73
C LYS A 44 -6.32 -19.44 9.02
N LEU A 45 -5.12 -19.65 8.49
CA LEU A 45 -4.43 -20.92 8.67
C LEU A 45 -3.88 -21.04 10.09
N PRO A 46 -3.99 -22.23 10.72
CA PRO A 46 -3.70 -22.41 12.15
C PRO A 46 -2.21 -22.19 12.50
N GLN A 47 -1.30 -22.20 11.52
CA GLN A 47 0.14 -22.03 11.76
C GLN A 47 0.54 -20.60 12.13
N VAL A 48 -0.29 -19.60 11.86
CA VAL A 48 0.09 -18.18 12.05
C VAL A 48 -0.34 -17.61 13.40
N GLY A 49 -1.27 -18.26 14.11
CA GLY A 49 -1.69 -17.84 15.45
C GLY A 49 -2.25 -16.41 15.56
N ALA A 50 -2.51 -15.75 14.44
CA ALA A 50 -3.03 -14.39 14.34
C ALA A 50 -4.04 -14.29 13.20
N GLY A 51 -5.11 -13.53 13.42
CA GLY A 51 -6.23 -13.37 12.47
C GLY A 51 -6.05 -12.19 11.51
N PRO A 52 -6.95 -12.04 10.52
CA PRO A 52 -6.94 -10.94 9.55
C PRO A 52 -6.92 -9.53 10.18
N GLU A 53 -7.53 -9.37 11.34
CA GLU A 53 -7.59 -8.13 12.11
C GLU A 53 -6.22 -7.70 12.66
N GLU A 54 -5.28 -8.64 12.79
CA GLU A 54 -3.93 -8.39 13.28
C GLU A 54 -2.90 -8.29 12.15
N ILE A 55 -3.31 -8.26 10.88
CA ILE A 55 -2.39 -8.28 9.74
C ILE A 55 -1.37 -7.12 9.72
N PHE A 56 -1.71 -5.99 10.35
CA PHE A 56 -0.81 -4.85 10.54
C PHE A 56 -0.27 -4.73 11.96
N THR A 57 -0.28 -5.82 12.72
CA THR A 57 0.37 -5.96 14.02
C THR A 57 1.73 -6.62 13.85
N VAL A 58 2.78 -5.83 13.91
CA VAL A 58 4.18 -6.31 13.81
C VAL A 58 4.64 -6.89 15.14
N LEU A 59 4.29 -6.23 16.24
CA LEU A 59 4.56 -6.67 17.60
C LEU A 59 3.28 -6.55 18.40
N ASN A 60 2.78 -7.68 18.92
CA ASN A 60 1.52 -7.74 19.66
C ASN A 60 1.66 -7.31 21.14
N GLY A 61 2.89 -7.12 21.63
CA GLY A 61 3.18 -6.74 23.02
C GLY A 61 3.31 -7.91 23.98
N ASP A 62 3.34 -9.16 23.50
CA ASP A 62 3.62 -10.33 24.31
C ASP A 62 5.09 -10.36 24.75
N PRO A 63 5.37 -10.28 26.06
CA PRO A 63 6.74 -10.33 26.56
C PRO A 63 7.51 -11.57 26.13
N GLN A 64 6.87 -12.74 26.03
CA GLN A 64 7.58 -13.96 25.64
C GLN A 64 8.06 -13.89 24.19
N VAL A 65 7.23 -13.35 23.30
CA VAL A 65 7.59 -13.12 21.89
C VAL A 65 8.69 -12.07 21.78
N ILE A 66 8.59 -10.97 22.53
CA ILE A 66 9.61 -9.91 22.54
C ILE A 66 10.97 -10.43 23.01
N HIS A 67 11.01 -11.19 24.12
CA HIS A 67 12.25 -11.78 24.62
C HIS A 67 12.85 -12.77 23.61
N ARG A 68 12.02 -13.64 23.03
CA ARG A 68 12.47 -14.55 21.98
C ARG A 68 13.07 -13.80 20.79
N TYR A 69 12.46 -12.70 20.36
CA TYR A 69 12.98 -11.89 19.27
C TYR A 69 14.29 -11.16 19.64
N MET A 70 14.48 -10.77 20.90
CA MET A 70 15.77 -10.28 21.39
C MET A 70 16.83 -11.38 21.38
N ASP A 71 16.51 -12.60 21.84
CA ASP A 71 17.42 -13.75 21.85
C ASP A 71 17.87 -14.16 20.44
N LEU A 72 16.97 -14.00 19.45
CA LEU A 72 17.26 -14.24 18.04
C LEU A 72 17.98 -13.07 17.36
N GLY A 73 18.21 -11.95 18.06
CA GLY A 73 18.84 -10.74 17.50
C GLY A 73 17.95 -9.95 16.54
N LEU A 74 16.65 -10.24 16.48
CA LEU A 74 15.66 -9.52 15.65
C LEU A 74 15.25 -8.18 16.28
N LEU A 75 15.38 -8.07 17.61
CA LEU A 75 15.15 -6.83 18.36
C LEU A 75 16.38 -6.48 19.21
N PRO A 76 16.68 -5.19 19.44
CA PRO A 76 17.74 -4.78 20.35
C PRO A 76 17.50 -5.27 21.78
N TRP A 77 18.57 -5.62 22.52
CA TRP A 77 18.49 -6.15 23.89
C TRP A 77 17.87 -5.18 24.91
N TRP A 78 17.80 -3.89 24.58
CA TRP A 78 17.17 -2.84 25.38
C TRP A 78 15.69 -2.57 25.01
N THR A 79 15.08 -3.44 24.20
CA THR A 79 13.65 -3.30 23.83
C THR A 79 12.75 -3.46 25.06
N VAL A 80 11.72 -2.61 25.15
CA VAL A 80 10.76 -2.65 26.25
C VAL A 80 9.99 -3.98 26.21
N PRO A 81 9.88 -4.73 27.34
CA PRO A 81 9.26 -6.07 27.35
C PRO A 81 7.82 -6.15 26.84
N ARG A 82 7.04 -5.07 26.91
CA ARG A 82 5.64 -5.02 26.44
C ARG A 82 5.49 -4.08 25.24
N TYR A 83 6.53 -3.97 24.43
CA TYR A 83 6.51 -3.08 23.28
C TYR A 83 5.53 -3.58 22.21
N ARG A 84 4.63 -2.69 21.77
CA ARG A 84 3.57 -3.01 20.82
C ARG A 84 3.67 -2.10 19.61
N ILE A 85 3.62 -2.71 18.42
CA ILE A 85 3.51 -2.02 17.13
C ILE A 85 2.31 -2.63 16.42
N SER A 86 1.21 -1.90 16.41
CA SER A 86 -0.05 -2.30 15.76
C SER A 86 -0.67 -1.08 15.09
N PHE A 87 -0.85 -1.13 13.77
CA PHE A 87 -1.37 -0.01 13.00
C PHE A 87 -2.85 -0.18 12.73
N LEU A 88 -3.65 0.83 13.09
CA LEU A 88 -5.08 0.86 12.78
C LEU A 88 -5.30 1.19 11.30
N ARG A 89 -5.40 0.15 10.45
CA ARG A 89 -5.60 0.29 8.99
C ARG A 89 -6.88 -0.38 8.52
N VAL A 90 -8.02 -0.01 9.13
CA VAL A 90 -9.32 -0.64 8.89
C VAL A 90 -9.66 -0.75 7.40
N PHE A 91 -9.44 0.31 6.62
CA PHE A 91 -9.72 0.28 5.18
C PHE A 91 -8.81 -0.67 4.41
N SER A 92 -7.52 -0.72 4.73
CA SER A 92 -6.58 -1.65 4.07
C SER A 92 -6.89 -3.10 4.42
N ILE A 93 -7.27 -3.38 5.68
CA ILE A 93 -7.72 -4.71 6.11
C ILE A 93 -8.97 -5.10 5.32
N PHE A 94 -9.92 -4.18 5.18
CA PHE A 94 -11.16 -4.44 4.44
C PHE A 94 -10.90 -4.72 2.96
N THR A 95 -10.06 -3.93 2.28
CA THR A 95 -9.73 -4.17 0.87
C THR A 95 -9.03 -5.52 0.68
N LEU A 96 -8.09 -5.86 1.57
CA LEU A 96 -7.42 -7.16 1.55
C LEU A 96 -8.40 -8.31 1.83
N TRP A 97 -9.33 -8.13 2.77
CA TRP A 97 -10.36 -9.13 3.02
C TRP A 97 -11.22 -9.37 1.76
N VAL A 98 -11.66 -8.30 1.07
CA VAL A 98 -12.38 -8.42 -0.21
C VAL A 98 -11.55 -9.12 -1.28
N ASP A 99 -10.26 -8.78 -1.39
CA ASP A 99 -9.33 -9.44 -2.31
C ASP A 99 -9.28 -10.96 -2.08
N TYR A 100 -9.18 -11.39 -0.81
CA TYR A 100 -9.11 -12.80 -0.44
C TYR A 100 -10.45 -13.54 -0.54
N GLU A 101 -11.59 -12.86 -0.39
CA GLU A 101 -12.91 -13.47 -0.62
C GLU A 101 -13.21 -13.69 -2.10
N LEU A 102 -12.79 -12.75 -2.98
CA LEU A 102 -13.13 -12.80 -4.39
C LEU A 102 -12.09 -13.54 -5.24
N TRP A 103 -10.80 -13.44 -4.91
CA TRP A 103 -9.72 -14.02 -5.71
C TRP A 103 -8.51 -14.49 -4.86
N PRO A 104 -8.70 -15.43 -3.91
CA PRO A 104 -7.67 -15.84 -2.93
C PRO A 104 -6.35 -16.36 -3.52
N ASP A 105 -6.39 -16.83 -4.78
CA ASP A 105 -5.25 -17.45 -5.47
C ASP A 105 -4.72 -16.61 -6.65
N SER A 106 -5.22 -15.38 -6.84
CA SER A 106 -4.82 -14.53 -7.96
C SER A 106 -4.14 -13.24 -7.49
N PRO A 107 -2.81 -13.25 -7.29
CA PRO A 107 -2.06 -12.04 -6.97
C PRO A 107 -2.15 -10.99 -8.09
N VAL A 108 -2.37 -11.43 -9.34
CA VAL A 108 -2.56 -10.53 -10.49
C VAL A 108 -3.78 -9.62 -10.28
N LEU A 109 -4.90 -10.16 -9.80
CA LEU A 109 -6.12 -9.37 -9.57
C LEU A 109 -5.97 -8.44 -8.36
N MET A 110 -5.30 -8.89 -7.30
CA MET A 110 -4.98 -8.06 -6.13
C MET A 110 -4.08 -6.88 -6.53
N HIS A 111 -3.04 -7.14 -7.33
CA HIS A 111 -2.15 -6.10 -7.85
C HIS A 111 -2.91 -5.15 -8.78
N LEU A 112 -3.81 -5.65 -9.61
CA LEU A 112 -4.66 -4.81 -10.45
C LEU A 112 -5.53 -3.86 -9.60
N GLN A 113 -6.15 -4.37 -8.53
CA GLN A 113 -6.90 -3.54 -7.58
C GLN A 113 -6.00 -2.45 -6.95
N SER A 114 -4.77 -2.81 -6.53
CA SER A 114 -3.78 -1.86 -6.01
C SER A 114 -3.39 -0.78 -7.04
N LEU A 115 -3.17 -1.16 -8.30
CA LEU A 115 -2.87 -0.24 -9.40
C LEU A 115 -4.03 0.73 -9.67
N LEU A 116 -5.28 0.26 -9.58
CA LEU A 116 -6.45 1.13 -9.71
C LEU A 116 -6.55 2.14 -8.57
N TRP A 117 -6.26 1.74 -7.33
CA TRP A 117 -6.15 2.66 -6.20
C TRP A 117 -5.03 3.69 -6.38
N PHE A 118 -3.88 3.27 -6.91
CA PHE A 118 -2.76 4.17 -7.20
C PHE A 118 -3.12 5.21 -8.29
N GLY A 119 -3.73 4.78 -9.38
CA GLY A 119 -4.22 5.70 -10.42
C GLY A 119 -5.29 6.67 -9.89
N ALA A 120 -6.22 6.19 -9.06
CA ALA A 120 -7.21 7.05 -8.41
C ALA A 120 -6.55 8.08 -7.48
N LEU A 121 -5.56 7.67 -6.69
CA LEU A 121 -4.77 8.56 -5.84
C LEU A 121 -4.08 9.66 -6.65
N ILE A 122 -3.45 9.33 -7.77
CA ILE A 122 -2.80 10.31 -8.65
C ILE A 122 -3.80 11.29 -9.24
N ALA A 123 -4.97 10.81 -9.69
CA ALA A 123 -6.01 11.67 -10.20
C ALA A 123 -6.49 12.67 -9.13
N VAL A 124 -6.76 12.17 -7.90
CA VAL A 124 -7.16 13.00 -6.76
C VAL A 124 -6.06 13.99 -6.36
N ALA A 125 -4.80 13.55 -6.29
CA ALA A 125 -3.66 14.41 -5.97
C ALA A 125 -3.50 15.53 -7.02
N THR A 126 -3.64 15.21 -8.30
CA THR A 126 -3.59 16.20 -9.38
C THR A 126 -4.71 17.23 -9.26
N LEU A 127 -5.94 16.78 -8.95
CA LEU A 127 -7.08 17.68 -8.71
C LEU A 127 -6.85 18.56 -7.47
N LEU A 128 -6.29 17.99 -6.41
CA LEU A 128 -5.93 18.71 -5.19
C LEU A 128 -4.88 19.79 -5.48
N TYR A 129 -3.79 19.45 -6.16
CA TYR A 129 -2.74 20.40 -6.53
C TYR A 129 -3.28 21.55 -7.37
N ARG A 130 -4.17 21.26 -8.34
CA ARG A 130 -4.84 22.30 -9.13
C ARG A 130 -5.75 23.21 -8.32
N ARG A 131 -6.28 22.72 -7.19
CA ARG A 131 -7.15 23.49 -6.30
C ARG A 131 -6.36 24.37 -5.34
N ILE A 132 -5.18 23.93 -4.89
CA ILE A 132 -4.42 24.62 -3.84
C ILE A 132 -3.22 25.42 -4.36
N MET A 133 -2.70 25.09 -5.55
CA MET A 133 -1.58 25.82 -6.16
C MET A 133 -2.11 26.92 -7.09
N GLY A 134 -1.42 28.06 -7.12
CA GLY A 134 -1.82 29.22 -7.93
C GLY A 134 -1.73 28.94 -9.44
N PRO A 135 -0.52 28.91 -10.04
CA PRO A 135 -0.42 28.68 -11.48
C PRO A 135 -0.65 27.21 -11.85
N THR A 136 -1.61 26.93 -12.73
CA THR A 136 -2.00 25.57 -13.15
C THR A 136 -0.83 24.75 -13.72
N TYR A 137 0.15 25.40 -14.35
CA TYR A 137 1.32 24.70 -14.88
C TYR A 137 2.25 24.19 -13.77
N VAL A 138 2.35 24.91 -12.64
CA VAL A 138 3.11 24.45 -11.45
C VAL A 138 2.41 23.25 -10.84
N ALA A 139 1.07 23.32 -10.72
CA ALA A 139 0.26 22.19 -10.24
C ALA A 139 0.41 20.95 -11.13
N GLY A 140 0.36 21.13 -12.45
CA GLY A 140 0.54 20.05 -13.40
C GLY A 140 1.93 19.44 -13.35
N PHE A 141 2.97 20.26 -13.16
CA PHE A 141 4.35 19.79 -13.03
C PHE A 141 4.58 19.03 -11.72
N ALA A 142 4.06 19.55 -10.60
CA ALA A 142 4.09 18.84 -9.32
C ALA A 142 3.36 17.49 -9.39
N ALA A 143 2.21 17.44 -10.07
CA ALA A 143 1.46 16.21 -10.27
C ALA A 143 2.23 15.20 -11.13
N LEU A 144 2.96 15.65 -12.16
CA LEU A 144 3.81 14.79 -12.96
C LEU A 144 4.93 14.16 -12.12
N LEU A 145 5.62 14.97 -11.31
CA LEU A 145 6.69 14.50 -10.41
C LEU A 145 6.19 13.56 -9.32
N TYR A 146 4.91 13.65 -8.95
CA TYR A 146 4.30 12.72 -8.00
C TYR A 146 3.91 11.38 -8.66
N ALA A 147 3.59 11.39 -9.96
CA ALA A 147 3.08 10.24 -10.68
C ALA A 147 4.17 9.30 -11.24
N VAL A 148 5.41 9.77 -11.33
CA VAL A 148 6.57 9.09 -11.95
C VAL A 148 7.74 9.11 -10.98
#